data_AF-A0A914UVI3-F1
#
_entry.id   AF-A0A914UVI3-F1
#
_cell.length_a   1.000
_cell.length_b   1.000
_cell.length_c   1.000
_cell.angle_alpha   90.00
_cell.angle_beta   90.00
_cell.angle_gamma   90.00
#
_symmetry.space_group_name_H-M   'P 1'
#
loop_
_entity.id
_entity.type
_entity.pdbx_description
1 polymer ?
#
loop_
_entity_poly.entity_id
_entity_poly.type
_entity_poly.pdbx_seq_one_letter_code
_entity_poly.pdbx_strand_id
1 'polypeptide(L)'
;MTIRLIIGLDYTASNKYQGEHCFEGRSLHSINSDVSNPYQQVISILGKTLAPFATSGFIPAYGFGDATTSDWSVFRLKPDGECKDFDEVLRVYNEITPTVKLSGPTNFAPLIYQAIDICQKVHDYHILVIVADGQVTNERATKRAIVEACRHPLSIIVVGVGDGPWDMMREHDKGVSKFKNFSRTTFPDAEENEYCLQM
;
A
#
# COMPACT_ATOMS: atom_id res chain seq x y z
N MET A 1 21.31 5.11 9.31
CA MET A 1 20.45 4.81 8.15
C MET A 1 19.06 5.31 8.50
N THR A 2 18.55 6.25 7.73
CA THR A 2 17.22 6.82 7.95
C THR A 2 16.19 5.98 7.20
N ILE A 3 15.09 5.63 7.87
CA ILE A 3 13.97 4.90 7.27
C ILE A 3 12.81 5.88 7.14
N ARG A 4 12.28 6.01 5.92
CA ARG A 4 11.12 6.82 5.59
C ARG A 4 9.95 5.94 5.16
N LEU A 5 8.75 6.39 5.45
CA LEU A 5 7.51 5.69 5.11
C LEU A 5 6.77 6.41 4.00
N ILE A 6 6.20 5.64 3.08
CA ILE A 6 5.26 6.10 2.06
C ILE A 6 3.99 5.25 2.22
N ILE A 7 2.83 5.88 2.21
CA ILE A 7 1.54 5.20 2.34
C ILE A 7 0.77 5.33 1.03
N GLY A 8 0.25 4.22 0.54
CA GLY A 8 -0.69 4.18 -0.58
C GLY A 8 -1.97 3.46 -0.22
N LEU A 9 -3.11 4.08 -0.51
CA LEU A 9 -4.43 3.55 -0.21
C LEU A 9 -5.21 3.33 -1.51
N ASP A 10 -5.76 2.13 -1.64
CA ASP A 10 -6.57 1.72 -2.78
C ASP A 10 -7.98 2.34 -2.68
N TYR A 11 -8.37 3.14 -3.68
CA TYR A 11 -9.72 3.73 -3.82
C TYR A 11 -10.50 3.13 -4.99
N THR A 12 -10.27 1.86 -5.32
CA THR A 12 -11.02 1.14 -6.35
C THR A 12 -12.42 0.77 -5.88
N ALA A 13 -13.31 0.52 -6.84
CA ALA A 13 -14.73 0.27 -6.63
C ALA A 13 -15.01 -1.07 -5.95
N SER A 14 -14.04 -2.00 -5.93
CA SER A 14 -14.16 -3.27 -5.23
C SER A 14 -14.36 -3.11 -3.73
N ASN A 15 -13.81 -2.03 -3.15
CA ASN A 15 -14.01 -1.65 -1.77
C ASN A 15 -15.49 -1.45 -1.38
N LYS A 16 -16.40 -1.23 -2.34
CA LYS A 16 -17.85 -1.12 -2.08
C LYS A 16 -18.48 -2.43 -1.61
N TYR A 17 -17.96 -3.56 -2.06
CA TYR A 17 -18.54 -4.88 -1.83
C TYR A 17 -17.60 -5.84 -1.10
N GLN A 18 -16.30 -5.54 -1.01
CA GLN A 18 -15.31 -6.34 -0.27
C GLN A 18 -15.44 -6.29 1.26
N GLY A 19 -16.50 -5.66 1.78
CA GLY A 19 -16.87 -5.67 3.20
C GLY A 19 -18.19 -6.39 3.47
N GLU A 20 -18.65 -7.23 2.54
CA GLU A 20 -19.89 -8.00 2.65
C GLU A 20 -19.90 -8.86 3.92
N HIS A 21 -18.82 -9.59 4.18
CA HIS A 21 -18.69 -10.46 5.34
C HIS A 21 -17.87 -9.82 6.47
N CYS A 22 -16.75 -9.17 6.16
CA CYS A 22 -15.84 -8.65 7.18
C CYS A 22 -16.26 -7.29 7.77
N PHE A 23 -17.23 -6.60 7.14
CA PHE A 23 -17.61 -5.26 7.56
C PHE A 23 -19.12 -4.99 7.50
N GLU A 24 -19.92 -6.04 7.71
CA GLU A 24 -21.39 -5.98 7.85
C GLU A 24 -22.08 -5.39 6.60
N GLY A 25 -21.62 -5.75 5.40
CA GLY A 25 -22.19 -5.23 4.15
C GLY A 25 -21.78 -3.80 3.82
N ARG A 26 -20.93 -3.17 4.63
CA ARG A 26 -20.49 -1.78 4.40
C ARG A 26 -19.28 -1.74 3.47
N SER A 27 -19.14 -0.63 2.77
CA SER A 27 -17.90 -0.29 2.05
C SER A 27 -16.71 -0.26 3.02
N LEU A 28 -15.56 -0.79 2.60
CA LEU A 28 -14.32 -0.75 3.36
C LEU A 28 -13.81 0.68 3.64
N HIS A 29 -14.33 1.67 2.91
CA HIS A 29 -14.06 3.10 3.12
C HIS A 29 -15.17 3.85 3.88
N SER A 30 -16.20 3.16 4.40
CA SER A 30 -17.27 3.84 5.14
C SER A 30 -16.69 4.53 6.37
N ILE A 31 -16.86 5.86 6.46
CA ILE A 31 -16.43 6.66 7.60
C ILE A 31 -17.60 6.76 8.59
N ASN A 32 -17.39 6.29 9.81
CA ASN A 32 -18.35 6.34 10.91
C ASN A 32 -17.63 6.72 12.21
N SER A 33 -18.31 7.40 13.13
CA SER A 33 -17.75 7.81 14.43
C SER A 33 -17.52 6.64 15.38
N ASP A 34 -18.36 5.61 15.30
CA ASP A 34 -18.46 4.55 16.30
C ASP A 34 -17.67 3.30 15.89
N VAL A 35 -17.44 3.13 14.58
CA VAL A 35 -16.78 1.95 14.02
C VAL A 35 -15.69 2.38 13.04
N SER A 36 -14.45 1.98 13.33
CA SER A 36 -13.33 2.15 12.41
C SER A 36 -13.39 1.13 11.28
N ASN A 37 -13.31 1.60 10.04
CA ASN A 37 -13.20 0.72 8.88
C ASN A 37 -11.80 0.08 8.77
N PRO A 38 -11.63 -0.97 7.94
CA PRO A 38 -10.37 -1.70 7.85
C PRO A 38 -9.15 -0.84 7.48
N TYR A 39 -9.30 0.18 6.63
CA TYR A 39 -8.21 1.10 6.33
C TYR A 39 -7.81 1.95 7.55
N GLN A 40 -8.77 2.50 8.30
CA GLN A 40 -8.50 3.25 9.54
C GLN A 40 -7.79 2.38 10.58
N GLN A 41 -8.20 1.10 10.70
CA GLN A 41 -7.57 0.13 11.58
C GLN A 41 -6.12 -0.14 11.17
N VAL A 42 -5.86 -0.36 9.88
CA VAL A 42 -4.50 -0.57 9.35
C VAL A 42 -3.62 0.66 9.61
N ILE A 43 -4.07 1.87 9.25
CA ILE A 43 -3.31 3.11 9.49
C ILE A 43 -2.94 3.24 10.98
N SER A 44 -3.89 2.95 11.87
CA SER A 44 -3.68 3.01 13.31
C SER A 44 -2.69 1.96 13.82
N ILE A 45 -2.71 0.73 13.27
CA ILE A 45 -1.77 -0.34 13.61
C ILE A 45 -0.37 -0.01 13.09
N LEU A 46 -0.26 0.51 11.86
CA LEU A 46 1.01 0.96 11.28
C LEU A 46 1.62 2.08 12.11
N GLY A 47 0.81 3.02 12.61
CA GLY A 47 1.26 4.05 13.55
C GLY A 47 1.87 3.49 14.83
N LYS A 48 1.28 2.44 15.40
CA LYS A 48 1.82 1.81 16.62
C LYS A 48 3.05 0.96 16.38
N THR A 49 3.16 0.34 15.19
CA THR A 49 4.18 -0.68 14.90
C THR A 49 5.38 -0.12 14.14
N LEU A 50 5.17 0.78 13.18
CA LEU A 50 6.22 1.31 12.30
C LEU A 50 6.73 2.69 12.73
N ALA A 51 5.94 3.49 13.46
CA ALA A 51 6.41 4.81 13.91
C ALA A 51 7.71 4.77 14.74
N PRO A 52 7.97 3.75 15.61
CA PRO A 52 9.25 3.66 16.30
C PRO A 52 10.46 3.42 15.39
N PHE A 53 10.25 2.86 14.20
CA PHE A 53 11.31 2.55 13.23
C PHE A 53 11.50 3.65 12.19
N ALA A 54 10.48 4.47 11.93
CA ALA A 54 10.56 5.62 11.06
C ALA A 54 11.37 6.73 11.73
N THR A 55 12.67 6.78 11.40
CA THR A 55 13.66 7.58 12.13
C THR A 55 13.63 9.06 11.78
N SER A 56 12.95 9.48 10.71
CA SER A 56 12.61 10.90 10.46
C SER A 56 11.66 11.09 9.28
N GLY A 57 11.04 12.26 9.20
CA GLY A 57 10.42 12.78 7.98
C GLY A 57 8.90 12.84 8.02
N PHE A 58 8.34 13.63 7.12
CA PHE A 58 6.92 13.57 6.81
C PHE A 58 6.63 12.28 6.01
N ILE A 59 5.38 11.82 6.07
CA ILE A 59 4.83 10.63 5.43
C ILE A 59 4.03 11.09 4.21
N PRO A 60 4.54 10.88 2.98
CA PRO A 60 3.74 11.01 1.78
C PRO A 60 2.62 9.98 1.79
N ALA A 61 1.38 10.44 1.65
CA ALA A 61 0.19 9.60 1.60
C ALA A 61 -0.53 9.80 0.26
N TYR A 62 -0.74 8.71 -0.46
CA TYR A 62 -1.31 8.70 -1.80
C TYR A 62 -2.55 7.81 -1.89
N GLY A 63 -3.48 8.18 -2.76
CA GLY A 63 -4.59 7.35 -3.19
C GLY A 63 -4.46 7.00 -4.67
N PHE A 64 -5.00 5.85 -5.07
CA PHE A 64 -4.98 5.38 -6.46
C PHE A 64 -6.26 4.60 -6.80
N GLY A 65 -6.59 4.48 -8.09
CA GLY A 65 -7.74 3.70 -8.56
C GLY A 65 -9.10 4.40 -8.38
N ASP A 66 -9.09 5.70 -8.05
CA ASP A 66 -10.30 6.52 -8.06
C ASP A 66 -10.66 6.95 -9.50
N ALA A 67 -11.82 7.59 -9.67
CA ALA A 67 -12.30 8.01 -10.99
C ALA A 67 -11.41 9.05 -11.69
N THR A 68 -10.59 9.79 -10.93
CA THR A 68 -9.69 10.81 -11.50
C THR A 68 -8.35 10.24 -11.92
N THR A 69 -7.79 9.30 -11.16
CA THR A 69 -6.47 8.71 -11.44
C THR A 69 -6.54 7.43 -12.27
N SER A 70 -7.63 6.66 -12.14
CA SER A 70 -7.80 5.34 -12.74
C SER A 70 -6.54 4.49 -12.52
N ASP A 71 -5.96 3.89 -13.56
CA ASP A 71 -4.74 3.07 -13.47
C ASP A 71 -3.45 3.76 -13.95
N TRP A 72 -3.48 5.08 -14.16
CA TRP A 72 -2.38 5.84 -14.78
C TRP A 72 -1.60 6.71 -13.79
N SER A 73 -2.20 7.12 -12.69
CA SER A 73 -1.59 8.07 -11.75
C SER A 73 -1.99 7.80 -10.30
N VAL A 74 -1.49 8.65 -9.39
CA VAL A 74 -1.87 8.68 -7.99
C VAL A 74 -2.23 10.11 -7.60
N PHE A 75 -3.08 10.29 -6.60
CA PHE A 75 -3.39 11.59 -6.01
C PHE A 75 -2.85 11.68 -4.58
N ARG A 76 -2.50 12.89 -4.14
CA ARG A 76 -2.07 13.12 -2.75
C ARG A 76 -3.29 13.21 -1.86
N LEU A 77 -3.27 12.49 -0.73
CA LEU A 77 -4.29 12.64 0.30
C LEU A 77 -4.27 14.04 0.92
N LYS A 78 -3.08 14.60 1.11
CA LYS A 78 -2.86 15.97 1.59
C LYS A 78 -2.35 16.84 0.43
N PRO A 79 -3.18 17.69 -0.18
CA PRO A 79 -2.78 18.50 -1.33
C PRO A 79 -1.59 19.42 -1.05
N ASP A 80 -1.53 19.98 0.16
CA ASP A 80 -0.55 21.02 0.54
C ASP A 80 0.77 20.45 1.11
N GLY A 81 1.02 19.14 0.97
CA GLY A 81 2.30 18.56 1.36
C GLY A 81 2.23 17.10 1.81
N GLU A 82 2.94 16.80 2.90
CA GLU A 82 3.10 15.46 3.45
C GLU A 82 2.59 15.44 4.90
N CYS A 83 2.21 14.27 5.40
CA CYS A 83 1.66 14.11 6.75
C CYS A 83 2.80 14.07 7.77
N LYS A 84 2.68 14.71 8.92
CA LYS A 84 3.73 14.72 9.95
C LYS A 84 3.92 13.36 10.59
N ASP A 85 2.83 12.63 10.79
CA ASP A 85 2.76 11.36 11.50
C ASP A 85 1.50 10.58 11.06
N PHE A 86 1.33 9.37 11.59
CA PHE A 86 0.19 8.51 11.27
C PHE A 86 -1.14 9.05 11.79
N ASP A 87 -1.14 9.87 12.85
CA ASP A 87 -2.35 10.52 13.33
C ASP A 87 -2.84 11.54 12.29
N GLU A 88 -1.92 12.29 11.67
CA GLU A 88 -2.26 13.16 10.56
C GLU A 88 -2.67 12.38 9.30
N VAL A 89 -2.04 11.24 8.99
CA VAL A 89 -2.49 10.37 7.89
C VAL A 89 -3.95 9.93 8.11
N LEU A 90 -4.29 9.49 9.32
CA LEU A 90 -5.65 9.07 9.67
C LEU A 90 -6.64 10.24 9.57
N ARG A 91 -6.27 11.42 10.07
CA ARG A 91 -7.10 12.63 9.99
C ARG A 91 -7.40 13.00 8.53
N VAL A 92 -6.37 13.11 7.70
CA VAL A 92 -6.51 13.47 6.29
C VAL A 92 -7.31 12.39 5.54
N TYR A 93 -7.07 11.11 5.82
CA TYR A 93 -7.86 10.01 5.28
C TYR A 93 -9.35 10.18 5.59
N ASN A 94 -9.71 10.48 6.85
CA ASN A 94 -11.11 10.69 7.24
C ASN A 94 -11.76 11.90 6.54
N GLU A 95 -10.99 12.96 6.29
CA GLU A 95 -11.45 14.18 5.64
C GLU A 95 -11.70 13.98 4.13
N ILE A 96 -10.74 13.35 3.42
CA ILE A 96 -10.80 13.26 1.97
C ILE A 96 -11.65 12.10 1.47
N THR A 97 -11.65 10.95 2.17
CA THR A 97 -12.29 9.71 1.73
C THR A 97 -13.76 9.88 1.32
N PRO A 98 -14.61 10.62 2.06
CA PRO A 98 -16.00 10.86 1.64
C PRO A 98 -16.16 11.59 0.29
N THR A 99 -15.13 12.30 -0.17
CA THR A 99 -15.15 13.06 -1.43
C THR A 99 -14.62 12.27 -2.62
N VAL A 100 -13.91 11.16 -2.39
CA VAL A 100 -13.28 10.37 -3.45
C VAL A 100 -14.30 9.45 -4.12
N LYS A 101 -14.35 9.49 -5.46
CA LYS A 101 -15.23 8.61 -6.24
C LYS A 101 -14.49 7.31 -6.58
N LEU A 102 -14.86 6.22 -5.91
CA LEU A 102 -14.25 4.91 -6.14
C LEU A 102 -14.45 4.41 -7.57
N SER A 103 -13.39 3.91 -8.22
CA SER A 103 -13.43 3.49 -9.63
C SER A 103 -12.50 2.29 -9.91
N GLY A 104 -11.59 2.39 -10.86
CA GLY A 104 -10.63 1.36 -11.20
C GLY A 104 -9.99 1.64 -12.56
N PRO A 105 -9.23 0.69 -13.12
CA PRO A 105 -8.90 -0.62 -12.56
C PRO A 105 -7.86 -0.58 -11.42
N THR A 106 -7.69 -1.67 -10.68
CA THR A 106 -6.67 -1.80 -9.61
C THR A 106 -5.29 -2.09 -10.20
N ASN A 107 -4.40 -1.11 -10.12
CA ASN A 107 -3.01 -1.18 -10.61
C ASN A 107 -2.06 -0.49 -9.63
N PHE A 108 -1.09 -1.23 -9.08
CA PHE A 108 -0.10 -0.65 -8.15
C PHE A 108 1.07 0.03 -8.85
N ALA A 109 1.24 -0.16 -10.16
CA ALA A 109 2.39 0.36 -10.89
C ALA A 109 2.57 1.89 -10.74
N PRO A 110 1.53 2.73 -10.88
CA PRO A 110 1.70 4.18 -10.72
C PRO A 110 2.22 4.57 -9.33
N LEU A 111 1.72 3.91 -8.28
CA LEU A 111 2.15 4.15 -6.91
C LEU A 111 3.60 3.68 -6.67
N ILE A 112 3.98 2.53 -7.22
CA ILE A 112 5.35 2.02 -7.10
C ILE A 112 6.34 2.95 -7.82
N TYR A 113 6.01 3.42 -9.03
CA TYR A 113 6.84 4.41 -9.73
C TYR A 113 6.90 5.74 -8.97
N GLN A 114 5.80 6.19 -8.37
CA GLN A 114 5.81 7.37 -7.51
C GLN A 114 6.75 7.20 -6.31
N ALA A 115 6.82 6.01 -5.71
CA ALA A 115 7.75 5.72 -4.62
C ALA A 115 9.20 5.68 -5.10
N ILE A 116 9.47 5.11 -6.28
CA ILE A 116 10.80 5.14 -6.91
C ILE A 116 11.27 6.59 -7.13
N ASP A 117 10.42 7.46 -7.65
CA ASP A 117 10.73 8.88 -7.85
C ASP A 117 11.09 9.59 -6.54
N ILE A 118 10.44 9.22 -5.42
CA ILE A 118 10.76 9.75 -4.10
C ILE A 118 12.13 9.24 -3.64
N CYS A 119 12.41 7.93 -3.77
CA CYS A 119 13.71 7.32 -3.43
C CYS A 119 14.87 7.92 -4.22
N GLN A 120 14.63 8.31 -5.48
CA GLN A 120 15.66 8.93 -6.31
C GLN A 120 15.98 10.36 -5.88
N LYS A 121 14.98 11.10 -5.37
CA LYS A 121 15.15 12.47 -4.88
C LYS A 121 15.69 12.52 -3.45
N VAL A 122 15.27 11.55 -2.64
CA VAL A 122 15.62 11.42 -1.23
C VAL A 122 16.40 10.11 -1.09
N HIS A 123 17.73 10.20 -1.00
CA HIS A 123 18.63 9.03 -0.96
C HIS A 123 18.62 8.26 0.39
N ASP A 124 17.46 8.20 1.05
CA ASP A 124 17.20 7.41 2.24
C ASP A 124 16.58 6.05 1.88
N TYR A 125 16.52 5.14 2.84
CA TYR A 125 15.78 3.89 2.68
C TYR A 125 14.28 4.14 2.87
N HIS A 126 13.46 3.63 1.95
CA HIS A 126 12.03 3.83 1.98
C HIS A 126 11.29 2.51 2.15
N ILE A 127 10.18 2.57 2.87
CA ILE A 127 9.19 1.50 2.95
C ILE A 127 7.88 2.06 2.40
N LEU A 128 7.46 1.57 1.24
CA LEU A 128 6.13 1.78 0.69
C LEU A 128 5.18 0.76 1.30
N VAL A 129 4.12 1.23 1.97
CA VAL A 129 3.03 0.38 2.46
C VAL A 129 1.78 0.65 1.62
N ILE A 130 1.32 -0.39 0.92
CA ILE A 130 0.12 -0.37 0.07
C ILE A 130 -1.00 -1.07 0.83
N VAL A 131 -2.11 -0.39 1.09
CA VAL A 131 -3.32 -0.99 1.68
C VAL A 131 -4.34 -1.18 0.57
N ALA A 132 -4.76 -2.42 0.33
CA ALA A 132 -5.62 -2.77 -0.82
C ALA A 132 -6.52 -3.97 -0.52
N ASP A 133 -7.59 -4.12 -1.31
CA ASP A 133 -8.61 -5.16 -1.10
C ASP A 133 -8.39 -6.46 -1.89
N GLY A 134 -7.25 -6.59 -2.56
CA GLY A 134 -6.81 -7.85 -3.17
C GLY A 134 -7.08 -8.00 -4.66
N GLN A 135 -7.91 -7.13 -5.24
CA GLN A 135 -8.40 -7.27 -6.61
C GLN A 135 -7.48 -6.63 -7.66
N VAL A 136 -6.19 -6.98 -7.68
CA VAL A 136 -5.25 -6.46 -8.69
C VAL A 136 -5.64 -6.96 -10.09
N THR A 137 -5.90 -6.03 -11.01
CA THR A 137 -6.35 -6.35 -12.37
C THR A 137 -5.24 -6.20 -13.41
N ASN A 138 -4.24 -5.34 -13.16
CA ASN A 138 -3.09 -5.16 -14.05
C ASN A 138 -1.79 -5.72 -13.45
N GLU A 139 -1.72 -7.05 -13.37
CA GLU A 139 -0.56 -7.76 -12.84
C GLU A 139 0.72 -7.49 -13.63
N ARG A 140 0.64 -7.42 -14.96
CA ARG A 140 1.83 -7.30 -15.79
C ARG A 140 2.53 -5.97 -15.56
N ALA A 141 1.78 -4.87 -15.43
CA ALA A 141 2.34 -3.57 -15.07
C ALA A 141 2.91 -3.58 -13.66
N THR A 142 2.17 -4.13 -12.69
CA THR A 142 2.60 -4.25 -11.30
C THR A 142 3.90 -5.06 -11.17
N LYS A 143 4.00 -6.22 -11.83
CA LYS A 143 5.22 -7.06 -11.86
C LYS A 143 6.43 -6.29 -12.39
N ARG A 144 6.27 -5.53 -13.49
CA ARG A 144 7.37 -4.70 -14.02
C ARG A 144 7.80 -3.61 -13.05
N ALA A 145 6.85 -2.93 -12.40
CA ALA A 145 7.16 -1.88 -11.44
C ALA A 145 7.89 -2.44 -10.21
N ILE A 146 7.51 -3.63 -9.72
CA ILE A 146 8.22 -4.32 -8.64
C ILE A 146 9.66 -4.66 -9.04
N VAL A 147 9.88 -5.21 -10.23
CA VAL A 147 11.23 -5.51 -10.74
C VAL A 147 12.09 -4.24 -10.82
N GLU A 148 11.50 -3.12 -11.23
CA GLU A 148 12.21 -1.84 -11.26
C GLU A 148 12.52 -1.34 -9.84
N ALA A 149 11.57 -1.46 -8.90
CA ALA A 149 11.76 -1.06 -7.51
C ALA A 149 12.93 -1.78 -6.83
N CYS A 150 13.25 -3.01 -7.24
CA CYS A 150 14.41 -3.76 -6.73
C CYS A 150 15.76 -3.08 -7.02
N ARG A 151 15.82 -2.10 -7.92
CA ARG A 151 17.04 -1.31 -8.22
C ARG A 151 17.24 -0.13 -7.26
N HIS A 152 16.30 0.09 -6.33
CA HIS A 152 16.27 1.23 -5.43
C HIS A 152 16.27 0.77 -3.95
N PRO A 153 16.67 1.63 -3.00
CA PRO A 153 16.59 1.34 -1.56
C PRO A 153 15.12 1.43 -1.07
N LEU A 154 14.25 0.57 -1.62
CA LEU A 154 12.81 0.58 -1.43
C LEU A 154 12.30 -0.83 -1.06
N SER A 155 11.59 -0.92 0.07
CA SER A 155 10.74 -2.06 0.42
C SER A 155 9.30 -1.79 0.06
N ILE A 156 8.56 -2.82 -0.36
CA ILE A 156 7.12 -2.72 -0.64
C ILE A 156 6.39 -3.73 0.24
N ILE A 157 5.54 -3.24 1.14
CA ILE A 157 4.67 -4.05 1.98
C ILE A 157 3.25 -3.87 1.47
N VAL A 158 2.54 -4.97 1.23
CA VAL A 158 1.13 -4.94 0.83
C VAL A 158 0.28 -5.50 1.97
N VAL A 159 -0.68 -4.70 2.45
CA VAL A 159 -1.62 -5.06 3.51
C VAL A 159 -3.00 -5.27 2.88
N GLY A 160 -3.46 -6.51 2.90
CA GLY A 160 -4.80 -6.88 2.43
C GLY A 160 -5.89 -6.50 3.44
N VAL A 161 -6.96 -5.85 2.98
CA VAL A 161 -8.17 -5.55 3.76
C VAL A 161 -9.46 -5.97 3.04
N GLY A 162 -10.39 -6.64 3.72
CA GLY A 162 -11.65 -7.08 3.09
C GLY A 162 -11.83 -8.59 3.08
N ASP A 163 -12.80 -9.04 2.28
CA ASP A 163 -13.19 -10.44 2.17
C ASP A 163 -12.25 -11.26 1.27
N GLY A 164 -11.51 -10.61 0.36
CA GLY A 164 -10.66 -11.27 -0.63
C GLY A 164 -11.46 -11.74 -1.85
N PRO A 165 -10.99 -12.75 -2.61
CA PRO A 165 -9.88 -13.66 -2.32
C PRO A 165 -8.50 -13.01 -2.39
N TRP A 166 -7.56 -13.56 -1.60
CA TRP A 166 -6.17 -13.10 -1.50
C TRP A 166 -5.19 -13.91 -2.35
N ASP A 167 -5.67 -14.70 -3.30
CA ASP A 167 -4.86 -15.60 -4.13
C ASP A 167 -3.74 -14.88 -4.87
N MET A 168 -4.04 -13.71 -5.45
CA MET A 168 -3.05 -12.91 -6.17
C MET A 168 -1.94 -12.40 -5.25
N MET A 169 -2.29 -11.95 -4.04
CA MET A 169 -1.29 -11.56 -3.03
C MET A 169 -0.43 -12.75 -2.59
N ARG A 170 -0.97 -13.98 -2.62
CA ARG A 170 -0.22 -15.23 -2.37
C ARG A 170 0.68 -15.64 -3.53
N GLU A 171 0.28 -15.41 -4.78
CA GLU A 171 1.07 -15.79 -5.96
C GLU A 171 2.31 -14.90 -6.11
N HIS A 172 2.18 -13.61 -5.79
CA HIS A 172 3.31 -12.68 -5.71
C HIS A 172 4.30 -13.01 -4.57
N ASP A 173 3.83 -13.66 -3.51
CA ASP A 173 4.65 -14.15 -2.39
C ASP A 173 5.43 -15.43 -2.78
N LYS A 174 4.92 -16.22 -3.73
CA LYS A 174 5.53 -17.49 -4.19
C LYS A 174 6.63 -17.31 -5.26
N GLY A 175 6.83 -16.11 -5.79
CA GLY A 175 7.63 -15.88 -7.00
C GLY A 175 8.96 -15.14 -6.86
N VAL A 176 9.39 -14.73 -5.66
CA VAL A 176 10.62 -13.93 -5.50
C VAL A 176 11.36 -14.31 -4.22
N SER A 177 12.15 -15.40 -4.27
CA SER A 177 12.93 -15.86 -3.12
C SER A 177 14.29 -15.14 -3.03
N LYS A 178 14.55 -14.61 -1.82
CA LYS A 178 15.80 -14.03 -1.28
C LYS A 178 16.03 -12.52 -1.43
N PHE A 179 15.04 -11.72 -1.04
CA PHE A 179 15.22 -10.61 -0.07
C PHE A 179 13.89 -10.45 0.68
N LYS A 180 13.90 -10.66 2.01
CA LYS A 180 12.69 -10.51 2.85
C LYS A 180 12.24 -9.05 2.84
N ASN A 181 11.32 -8.70 1.93
CA ASN A 181 10.54 -7.45 1.95
C ASN A 181 9.03 -7.70 1.73
N PHE A 182 8.57 -8.95 1.76
CA PHE A 182 7.15 -9.29 1.91
C PHE A 182 6.97 -9.92 3.30
N SER A 183 6.47 -9.16 4.27
CA SER A 183 6.27 -9.68 5.62
C SER A 183 4.93 -10.39 5.74
N ARG A 184 4.94 -11.72 5.65
CA ARG A 184 4.01 -12.59 6.38
C ARG A 184 4.82 -13.61 7.18
N THR A 185 4.70 -13.56 8.50
CA THR A 185 5.35 -14.48 9.44
C THR A 185 4.74 -15.87 9.32
N THR A 186 5.50 -16.87 8.84
CA THR A 186 5.47 -18.30 9.24
C THR A 186 6.60 -19.08 8.53
N PHE A 187 7.37 -19.89 9.26
CA PHE A 187 8.40 -20.87 8.80
C PHE A 187 7.80 -22.30 8.84
N PRO A 188 8.41 -23.40 8.30
CA PRO A 188 9.46 -23.64 7.26
C PRO A 188 8.87 -24.42 6.03
N ASP A 189 9.47 -24.49 4.83
CA ASP A 189 10.54 -25.42 4.40
C ASP A 189 10.98 -25.12 2.93
N ALA A 190 12.17 -25.60 2.55
CA ALA A 190 12.95 -25.39 1.32
C ALA A 190 12.28 -25.90 0.01
N GLU A 191 12.65 -25.55 -1.24
CA GLU A 191 13.96 -25.67 -1.92
C GLU A 191 13.92 -25.00 -3.34
N GLU A 192 15.10 -24.55 -3.81
CA GLU A 192 15.63 -24.39 -5.19
C GLU A 192 15.30 -23.24 -6.19
N ASN A 193 16.40 -22.68 -6.76
CA ASN A 193 16.64 -21.80 -7.94
C ASN A 193 16.35 -20.29 -7.79
N GLU A 194 17.25 -19.41 -7.31
CA GLU A 194 18.58 -18.96 -7.81
C GLU A 194 18.55 -18.33 -9.22
N TYR A 195 18.34 -17.00 -9.30
CA TYR A 195 18.99 -16.05 -10.22
C TYR A 195 18.55 -14.61 -9.86
N CYS A 196 19.22 -13.99 -8.89
CA CYS A 196 19.55 -12.55 -8.86
C CYS A 196 19.97 -12.10 -7.45
N LEU A 197 21.05 -11.30 -7.41
CA LEU A 197 21.50 -10.42 -6.31
C LEU A 197 22.50 -11.02 -5.31
N GLN A 198 23.74 -11.18 -5.80
CA GLN A 198 24.92 -10.80 -5.02
C GLN A 198 24.94 -9.27 -4.86
N MET A 199 24.96 -8.80 -3.61
CA MET A 199 25.76 -7.70 -3.03
C MET A 199 25.27 -7.44 -1.60
#